data_AF-A0A815V9R4-F1
#
_entry.id   AF-A0A815V9R4-F1
#
_cell.length_a   1.000
_cell.length_b   1.000
_cell.length_c   1.000
_cell.angle_alpha   90.00
_cell.angle_beta   90.00
_cell.angle_gamma   90.00
#
_symmetry.space_group_name_H-M   'P 1'
#
loop_
_entity.id
_entity.type
_entity.pdbx_description
1 polymer ?
#
loop_
_entity_poly.entity_id
_entity_poly.type
_entity_poly.pdbx_seq_one_letter_code
_entity_poly.pdbx_strand_id
1 'polypeptide(L)'
;MVPQIEGVLSLKKMLDHLKLKQVSGLKIETIIRLSRFVMQNNYFSYEGQYYHQIRRGAMGSPLTLTIANCYMFFYEQQIIRQINNSGGLYFRYIDDIFIVINWPIRHLMKQIDRWNKFDENIKLS
;
A
#
# COMPACT_ATOMS: atom_id res chain seq x y z
N MET A 1 -6.39 2.69 -3.84
CA MET A 1 -5.99 3.80 -2.94
C MET A 1 -6.06 3.35 -1.47
N VAL A 2 -5.03 3.57 -0.66
CA VAL A 2 -4.86 2.85 0.61
C VAL A 2 -5.81 3.33 1.73
N PRO A 3 -6.40 2.41 2.52
CA PRO A 3 -7.20 2.75 3.70
C PRO A 3 -6.42 3.56 4.74
N GLN A 4 -7.10 4.46 5.46
CA GLN A 4 -6.42 5.37 6.40
C GLN A 4 -5.76 4.65 7.57
N ILE A 5 -6.48 3.73 8.24
CA ILE A 5 -5.99 3.06 9.45
C ILE A 5 -4.91 2.05 9.07
N GLU A 6 -5.24 1.16 8.15
CA GLU A 6 -4.37 0.07 7.70
C GLU A 6 -3.13 0.62 6.98
N GLY A 7 -3.25 1.77 6.31
CA GLY A 7 -2.11 2.52 5.78
C GLY A 7 -1.13 2.94 6.87
N VAL A 8 -1.59 3.58 7.94
CA VAL A 8 -0.72 3.97 9.06
C VAL A 8 -0.12 2.75 9.78
N LEU A 9 -0.89 1.67 9.91
CA LEU A 9 -0.40 0.41 10.46
C LEU A 9 0.70 -0.21 9.59
N SER A 10 0.57 -0.13 8.26
CA SER A 10 1.59 -0.60 7.33
C SER A 10 2.90 0.20 7.46
N LEU A 11 2.81 1.52 7.68
CA LEU A 11 3.99 2.34 7.95
C LEU A 11 4.67 1.93 9.26
N LYS A 12 3.90 1.71 10.34
CA LYS A 12 4.45 1.18 11.59
C LYS A 12 5.17 -0.15 11.36
N LYS A 13 4.52 -1.08 10.66
CA LYS A 13 5.08 -2.39 10.33
C LYS A 13 6.37 -2.27 9.50
N MET A 14 6.44 -1.31 8.58
CA MET A 14 7.64 -1.01 7.80
C MET A 14 8.78 -0.50 8.69
N LEU A 15 8.51 0.46 9.58
CA LEU A 15 9.52 0.99 10.50
C LEU A 15 10.06 -0.10 11.44
N ASP A 16 9.18 -0.99 11.93
CA ASP A 16 9.54 -2.16 12.72
C ASP A 16 10.38 -3.16 11.89
N HIS A 17 9.99 -3.41 10.63
CA HIS A 17 10.71 -4.30 9.70
C HIS A 17 12.14 -3.80 9.40
N LEU A 18 12.31 -2.49 9.24
CA LEU A 18 13.61 -1.83 9.05
C LEU A 18 14.41 -1.70 10.36
N LYS A 19 13.86 -2.13 11.50
CA LYS A 19 14.46 -2.04 12.84
C LYS A 19 14.88 -0.60 13.21
N LEU A 20 14.16 0.39 12.69
CA LEU A 20 14.42 1.78 13.01
C LEU A 20 13.91 2.08 14.43
N LYS A 21 14.51 3.07 15.08
CA LYS A 21 14.01 3.64 16.35
C LYS A 21 13.60 5.11 16.21
N GLN A 22 14.19 5.79 15.24
CA GLN A 22 13.94 7.17 14.89
C GLN A 22 14.20 7.42 13.41
N VAL A 23 13.59 8.46 12.85
CA VAL A 23 13.87 8.97 11.50
C VAL A 23 14.12 10.47 11.63
N SER A 24 15.27 10.96 11.16
CA SER A 24 15.65 12.37 11.26
C SER A 24 15.53 12.94 12.69
N GLY A 25 15.89 12.14 13.70
CA GLY A 25 15.81 12.51 15.11
C GLY A 25 14.41 12.41 15.74
N LEU A 26 13.35 12.13 14.96
CA LEU A 26 12.01 11.92 15.48
C LEU A 26 11.79 10.46 15.87
N LYS A 27 11.28 10.22 17.08
CA LYS A 27 10.85 8.89 17.54
C LYS A 27 9.75 8.34 16.63
N ILE A 28 9.77 7.02 16.41
CA ILE A 28 8.74 6.33 15.60
C ILE A 28 7.33 6.64 16.09
N GLU A 29 7.10 6.66 17.40
CA GLU A 29 5.79 6.96 17.95
C GLU A 29 5.27 8.34 17.50
N THR A 30 6.14 9.35 17.47
CA THR A 30 5.81 10.68 16.97
C THR A 30 5.46 10.64 15.48
N ILE A 31 6.26 9.92 14.68
CA ILE A 31 6.01 9.76 13.24
C ILE A 31 4.66 9.10 12.98
N ILE A 32 4.32 8.03 13.72
CA ILE A 32 3.04 7.34 13.59
C ILE A 32 1.87 8.23 14.00
N ARG A 33 2.00 8.99 15.10
CA ARG A 33 0.97 9.95 15.53
C ARG A 33 0.73 11.03 14.49
N LEU A 34 1.78 11.62 13.93
CA LEU A 34 1.68 12.63 12.86
C LEU A 34 1.10 12.02 11.58
N SER A 35 1.52 10.82 11.21
CA SER A 35 1.01 10.13 10.03
C SER A 35 -0.49 9.84 10.15
N ARG A 36 -0.94 9.41 11.33
CA ARG A 36 -2.37 9.24 11.62
C ARG A 36 -3.12 10.56 11.51
N PHE A 37 -2.57 11.63 12.06
CA PHE A 37 -3.18 12.95 11.97
C PHE A 37 -3.37 13.38 10.51
N VAL A 38 -2.33 13.29 9.68
CA VAL A 38 -2.40 13.63 8.25
C VAL A 38 -3.41 12.74 7.52
N MET A 39 -3.42 11.44 7.78
CA MET A 39 -4.33 10.50 7.10
C MET A 39 -5.80 10.69 7.49
N GLN A 40 -6.09 11.17 8.70
CA GLN A 40 -7.45 11.35 9.20
C GLN A 40 -7.98 12.77 8.99
N ASN A 41 -7.14 13.77 8.72
CA ASN A 41 -7.55 15.16 8.57
C ASN A 41 -7.40 15.65 7.13
N ASN A 42 -7.88 14.84 6.18
CA ASN A 42 -7.90 15.17 4.76
C ASN A 42 -9.15 15.98 4.43
N TYR A 43 -9.02 17.31 4.38
CA TYR A 43 -10.08 18.23 3.98
C TYR A 43 -9.73 18.88 2.66
N PHE A 44 -10.71 19.04 1.78
CA PHE A 44 -10.58 19.79 0.54
C PHE A 44 -11.80 20.68 0.31
N SER A 45 -11.64 21.74 -0.47
CA SER A 45 -12.72 22.64 -0.85
C SER A 45 -13.05 22.50 -2.32
N TYR A 46 -14.34 22.45 -2.65
CA TYR A 46 -14.84 22.48 -4.02
C TYR A 46 -16.11 23.34 -4.07
N GLU A 47 -16.17 24.31 -4.99
CA GLU A 47 -17.31 25.24 -5.13
C GLU A 47 -17.71 25.96 -3.82
N GLY A 48 -16.70 26.36 -3.02
CA GLY A 48 -16.91 27.06 -1.75
C GLY A 48 -17.41 26.17 -0.60
N GLN A 49 -17.56 24.86 -0.83
CA GLN A 49 -17.93 23.88 0.19
C GLN A 49 -16.73 23.05 0.63
N TYR A 50 -16.69 22.70 1.92
CA TYR A 50 -15.62 21.86 2.49
C TYR A 50 -16.09 20.41 2.61
N TYR A 51 -15.20 19.50 2.24
CA TYR A 51 -15.43 18.07 2.26
C TYR A 51 -14.32 17.37 3.03
N HIS A 52 -14.70 16.36 3.80
CA HIS A 52 -13.77 15.51 4.54
C HIS A 52 -13.70 14.13 3.90
N GLN A 53 -12.48 13.69 3.58
CA GLN A 53 -12.26 12.36 3.04
C GLN A 53 -12.14 11.34 4.17
N ILE A 54 -13.13 10.43 4.27
CA ILE A 54 -13.31 9.55 5.44
C ILE A 54 -12.71 8.13 5.33
N ARG A 55 -12.35 7.67 4.12
CA ARG A 55 -11.98 6.25 3.90
C ARG A 55 -10.55 6.01 3.46
N ARG A 56 -10.06 6.81 2.51
CA ARG A 56 -8.76 6.60 1.85
C ARG A 56 -7.90 7.85 2.03
N GLY A 57 -6.59 7.75 1.84
CA GLY A 57 -5.70 8.93 1.85
C GLY A 57 -6.05 9.91 0.73
N ALA A 58 -5.66 11.18 0.85
CA ALA A 58 -5.88 12.17 -0.21
C ALA A 58 -4.88 12.00 -1.37
N MET A 59 -5.37 12.10 -2.61
CA MET A 59 -4.49 12.13 -3.78
C MET A 59 -3.73 13.46 -3.75
N GLY A 60 -2.41 13.42 -3.90
CA GLY A 60 -1.56 14.61 -3.82
C GLY A 60 -1.00 14.92 -2.43
N SER A 61 -1.40 14.18 -1.38
CA SER A 61 -0.69 14.25 -0.10
C SER A 61 0.72 13.65 -0.24
N PRO A 62 1.79 14.37 0.16
CA PRO A 62 3.16 13.86 0.10
C PRO A 62 3.37 12.56 0.90
N LEU A 63 2.54 12.33 1.92
CA LEU A 63 2.63 11.14 2.77
C LEU A 63 1.90 9.93 2.18
N THR A 64 0.83 10.16 1.42
CA THR A 64 -0.04 9.06 0.96
C THR A 64 0.68 8.09 0.04
N LEU A 65 1.60 8.57 -0.82
CA LEU A 65 2.40 7.69 -1.68
C LEU A 65 3.34 6.79 -0.86
N THR A 66 4.01 7.35 0.15
CA THR A 66 4.91 6.59 1.04
C THR A 66 4.13 5.52 1.81
N ILE A 67 2.96 5.87 2.33
CA ILE A 67 2.07 4.91 3.00
C ILE A 67 1.59 3.83 2.02
N ALA A 68 1.25 4.21 0.78
CA ALA A 68 0.82 3.26 -0.23
C ALA A 68 1.93 2.24 -0.56
N ASN A 69 3.17 2.68 -0.68
CA ASN A 69 4.31 1.79 -0.88
C ASN A 69 4.55 0.86 0.32
N CYS A 70 4.41 1.35 1.56
CA CYS A 70 4.51 0.50 2.75
C CYS A 70 3.42 -0.58 2.76
N TYR A 71 2.19 -0.21 2.40
CA TYR A 71 1.05 -1.12 2.32
C TYR A 71 1.28 -2.20 1.26
N MET A 72 1.59 -1.77 0.03
CA MET A 72 1.82 -2.67 -1.10
C MET A 72 2.98 -3.60 -0.85
N PHE A 73 4.07 -3.14 -0.22
CA PHE A 73 5.23 -3.96 0.10
C PHE A 73 4.84 -5.23 0.85
N PHE A 74 3.96 -5.15 1.85
CA PHE A 74 3.55 -6.32 2.62
C PHE A 74 2.53 -7.20 1.89
N TYR A 75 1.62 -6.60 1.12
CA TYR A 75 0.66 -7.31 0.30
C TYR A 75 1.36 -8.18 -0.77
N GLU A 76 2.36 -7.62 -1.46
CA GLU A 76 2.97 -8.24 -2.63
C GLU A 76 4.00 -9.32 -2.31
N GLN A 77 4.48 -9.43 -1.06
CA GLN A 77 5.54 -10.38 -0.68
C GLN A 77 5.24 -11.83 -1.11
N GLN A 78 4.01 -12.29 -0.91
CA GLN A 78 3.63 -13.66 -1.25
C GLN A 78 3.52 -13.85 -2.77
N ILE A 79 3.04 -12.83 -3.48
CA ILE A 79 2.92 -12.82 -4.95
C ILE A 79 4.32 -12.89 -5.58
N ILE A 80 5.23 -12.01 -5.15
CA ILE A 80 6.62 -11.97 -5.60
C ILE A 80 7.30 -13.33 -5.39
N ARG A 81 7.16 -13.96 -4.21
CA ARG A 81 7.74 -15.29 -3.96
C ARG A 81 7.21 -16.34 -4.91
N GLN A 82 5.91 -16.36 -5.18
CA GLN A 82 5.29 -17.34 -6.09
C GLN A 82 5.78 -17.17 -7.53
N ILE A 83 5.92 -15.92 -7.99
CA ILE A 83 6.40 -15.58 -9.34
C ILE A 83 7.89 -15.89 -9.48
N ASN A 84 8.70 -15.53 -8.48
CA ASN A 84 10.14 -15.83 -8.50
C ASN A 84 10.38 -17.35 -8.51
N ASN A 85 9.61 -18.12 -7.73
CA ASN A 85 9.71 -19.58 -7.70
C ASN A 85 9.34 -20.25 -9.04
N SER A 86 8.58 -19.58 -9.91
CA SER A 86 8.29 -20.07 -11.25
C SER A 86 9.25 -19.56 -12.33
N GLY A 87 10.30 -18.81 -11.95
CA GLY A 87 11.22 -18.17 -12.88
C GLY A 87 10.63 -16.96 -13.60
N GLY A 88 9.53 -16.41 -13.09
CA GLY A 88 8.92 -15.21 -13.63
C GLY A 88 9.54 -13.92 -13.10
N LEU A 89 9.05 -12.80 -13.61
CA LEU A 89 9.41 -11.45 -13.19
C LEU A 89 8.18 -10.72 -12.64
N TYR A 90 8.39 -9.93 -11.59
CA TYR A 90 7.39 -9.04 -11.01
C TYR A 90 7.99 -7.64 -10.88
N PHE A 91 7.30 -6.66 -11.44
CA PHE A 91 7.62 -5.25 -11.30
C PHE A 91 6.37 -4.47 -10.88
N ARG A 92 6.56 -3.41 -10.11
CA ARG A 92 5.48 -2.49 -9.72
C ARG A 92 5.92 -1.06 -9.95
N TYR A 93 5.04 -0.27 -10.56
CA TYR A 93 5.17 1.17 -10.70
C TYR A 93 3.96 1.86 -10.08
N ILE A 94 4.11 2.34 -8.84
CA ILE A 94 3.03 2.94 -8.04
C ILE A 94 1.84 1.98 -7.92
N ASP A 95 0.79 2.17 -8.73
CA ASP A 95 -0.45 1.40 -8.74
C ASP A 95 -0.45 0.31 -9.84
N ASP A 96 0.48 0.37 -10.81
CA ASP A 96 0.58 -0.58 -11.92
C ASP A 96 1.50 -1.75 -11.57
N ILE A 97 1.09 -2.95 -11.93
CA ILE A 97 1.86 -4.18 -11.75
C ILE A 97 2.12 -4.81 -13.11
N PHE A 98 3.38 -5.22 -13.34
CA PHE A 98 3.81 -5.90 -14.54
C PHE A 98 4.40 -7.27 -14.18
N ILE A 99 3.80 -8.34 -14.71
CA ILE A 99 4.17 -9.72 -14.41
C ILE A 99 4.51 -10.45 -15.72
N VAL A 100 5.67 -11.09 -15.75
CA VAL A 100 6.08 -11.99 -16.85
C VAL A 100 6.23 -13.39 -16.27
N ILE A 101 5.48 -14.35 -16.77
CA ILE A 101 5.49 -15.74 -16.29
C ILE A 101 5.27 -16.71 -17.45
N ASN A 102 5.79 -17.92 -17.31
CA ASN A 102 5.53 -19.02 -18.25
C ASN A 102 4.51 -20.01 -17.66
N TRP A 103 3.27 -19.54 -17.46
CA TRP A 103 2.16 -20.37 -16.97
C TRP A 103 1.04 -20.48 -18.01
N PRO A 104 0.29 -21.60 -18.03
CA PRO A 104 -0.97 -21.66 -18.76
C PRO A 104 -1.93 -20.58 -18.24
N ILE A 105 -2.63 -19.90 -19.16
CA ILE A 105 -3.54 -18.79 -18.83
C ILE A 105 -4.58 -19.17 -17.76
N ARG A 106 -5.09 -20.42 -17.78
CA ARG A 106 -6.03 -20.92 -16.77
C ARG A 106 -5.44 -20.94 -15.35
N HIS A 107 -4.14 -21.23 -15.22
CA HIS A 107 -3.47 -21.22 -13.92
C HIS A 107 -3.24 -19.79 -13.43
N LEU A 108 -2.86 -18.88 -14.33
CA LEU A 108 -2.73 -17.45 -14.01
C LEU A 108 -4.06 -16.87 -13.51
N MET A 109 -5.15 -17.08 -14.24
CA MET A 109 -6.48 -16.58 -13.83
C MET A 109 -6.88 -17.09 -12.43
N LYS A 110 -6.67 -18.38 -12.17
CA LYS A 110 -6.94 -18.97 -10.86
C LYS A 110 -6.04 -18.39 -9.75
N GLN A 111 -4.80 -18.01 -10.06
CA GLN A 111 -3.93 -17.33 -9.10
C GLN A 111 -4.34 -15.89 -8.86
N ILE A 112 -4.72 -15.15 -9.90
CA ILE A 112 -5.26 -13.78 -9.75
C ILE A 112 -6.50 -13.80 -8.84
N ASP A 113 -7.41 -14.75 -9.03
CA ASP A 113 -8.58 -14.94 -8.15
C ASP A 113 -8.21 -15.22 -6.68
N ARG A 114 -7.07 -15.88 -6.45
CA ARG A 114 -6.55 -16.14 -5.10
C ARG A 114 -5.87 -14.91 -4.51
N TRP A 115 -5.06 -14.20 -5.29
CA TRP A 115 -4.39 -12.97 -4.86
C TRP A 115 -5.40 -11.85 -4.55
N ASN A 116 -6.51 -11.80 -5.28
CA ASN A 116 -7.64 -10.91 -5.01
C ASN A 116 -8.37 -11.20 -3.68
N LYS A 117 -8.04 -12.30 -3.00
CA LYS A 117 -8.57 -12.63 -1.67
C LYS A 117 -7.57 -12.33 -0.55
N PHE A 118 -6.36 -11.88 -0.87
CA PHE A 118 -5.36 -11.52 0.14
C PHE A 118 -5.74 -10.27 0.91
N ASP A 119 -6.46 -9.34 0.26
CA ASP A 119 -6.85 -8.06 0.83
C ASP A 119 -8.13 -7.56 0.14
N GLU A 120 -9.13 -7.16 0.92
CA GLU A 120 -10.40 -6.66 0.40
C GLU A 120 -10.28 -5.29 -0.30
N ASN A 121 -9.19 -4.56 -0.05
CA ASN A 121 -8.95 -3.23 -0.60
C ASN A 121 -8.14 -3.23 -1.89
N ILE A 122 -7.61 -4.39 -2.29
CA ILE A 122 -6.78 -4.55 -3.50
C ILE A 122 -7.43 -5.56 -4.43
N LYS A 123 -7.55 -5.18 -5.70
CA LYS A 123 -8.04 -6.05 -6.76
C LYS A 123 -7.15 -5.92 -7.98
N LEU A 124 -6.58 -7.03 -8.41
CA LEU A 124 -5.86 -7.24 -9.65
C LEU A 124 -6.88 -7.57 -10.74
N SER A 125 -6.77 -6.89 -11.88
CA SER A 125 -7.62 -7.06 -13.06
C SER A 125 -6.96 -7.93 -14.12
#